data_AF-A0A1H5RIC5-F1
#
_entry.id   AF-A0A1H5RIC5-F1
#
_cell.length_a   1.000
_cell.length_b   1.000
_cell.length_c   1.000
_cell.angle_alpha   90.00
_cell.angle_beta   90.00
_cell.angle_gamma   90.00
#
_symmetry.space_group_name_H-M   'P 1'
#
loop_
_entity.id
_entity.type
_entity.pdbx_description
1 polymer ?
#
loop_
_entity_poly.entity_id
_entity_poly.type
_entity_poly.pdbx_seq_one_letter_code
_entity_poly.pdbx_strand_id
1 'polypeptide(L)' 'MVGAGAVPASLTVEGVMPEEERVRNLIVVGSGPAGYTAAVYAARAQLEPLVFEGTQFGGAL' A
#
# COMPACT_ATOMS: atom_id res chain seq x y z
N MET A 1 -25.70 44.87 4.74
CA MET A 1 -26.30 43.60 4.30
C MET A 1 -25.20 42.75 3.69
N VAL A 2 -24.67 41.84 4.52
CA VAL A 2 -23.67 40.78 4.27
C VAL A 2 -22.26 41.23 3.89
N GLY A 3 -21.39 41.27 4.90
CA GLY A 3 -19.95 41.47 4.76
C GLY A 3 -19.26 40.23 4.19
N ALA A 4 -18.15 40.46 3.51
CA ALA A 4 -17.21 39.44 3.05
C ALA A 4 -16.66 38.66 4.25
N GLY A 5 -17.33 37.54 4.57
CA GLY A 5 -16.82 36.57 5.52
C GLY A 5 -15.58 35.93 4.90
N ALA A 6 -14.42 36.22 5.49
CA ALA A 6 -13.21 35.47 5.24
C ALA A 6 -13.53 33.97 5.35
N VAL A 7 -13.28 33.23 4.27
CA VAL A 7 -13.40 31.78 4.26
C VAL A 7 -12.50 31.28 5.40
N PRO A 8 -13.03 30.48 6.36
CA PRO A 8 -12.22 30.04 7.49
C PRO A 8 -11.05 29.20 6.97
N ALA A 9 -9.86 29.43 7.52
CA ALA A 9 -8.60 28.75 7.16
C ALA A 9 -8.61 27.22 7.43
N SER A 10 -9.76 26.64 7.78
CA SER A 10 -9.98 25.20 7.87
C SER A 10 -10.60 24.59 6.60
N LEU A 11 -10.86 25.41 5.57
CA LEU A 11 -11.27 24.97 4.22
C LEU A 11 -10.07 24.79 3.27
N THR A 12 -8.84 25.04 3.73
CA THR A 12 -7.66 24.42 3.12
C THR A 12 -7.70 22.95 3.49
N VAL A 13 -7.68 22.09 2.48
CA VAL A 13 -7.52 20.64 2.60
C VAL A 13 -6.25 20.37 3.42
N GLU A 14 -6.38 20.28 4.74
CA GLU A 14 -5.32 19.86 5.65
C GLU A 14 -5.18 18.34 5.45
N GLY A 15 -4.19 17.93 4.66
CA GLY A 15 -3.72 16.55 4.70
C GLY A 15 -3.99 15.68 3.48
N VAL A 16 -3.91 16.22 2.26
CA VAL A 16 -3.32 15.41 1.18
C VAL A 16 -1.85 15.77 1.12
N MET A 17 -1.10 15.19 2.05
CA MET A 17 0.29 14.87 1.76
C MET A 17 0.23 14.06 0.46
N PRO A 18 1.03 14.34 -0.59
CA PRO A 18 1.18 13.37 -1.65
C PRO A 18 1.51 12.07 -0.94
N GLU A 19 0.65 11.04 -1.11
CA GLU A 19 0.93 9.71 -0.59
C GLU A 19 2.38 9.45 -0.95
N GLU A 20 3.25 9.47 0.06
CA GLU A 20 4.68 9.23 -0.10
C GLU A 20 4.73 7.98 -0.97
N GLU A 21 5.31 8.08 -2.16
CA GLU A 21 5.37 6.94 -3.06
C GLU A 21 6.13 5.86 -2.30
N ARG A 22 5.36 4.97 -1.67
CA ARG A 22 5.87 4.13 -0.58
C ARG A 22 6.61 3.02 -1.28
N VAL A 23 7.88 3.28 -1.57
CA VAL A 23 8.77 2.34 -2.23
C VAL A 23 8.82 1.10 -1.36
N ARG A 24 8.23 0.02 -1.84
CA ARG A 24 8.23 -1.27 -1.15
C ARG A 24 9.54 -1.97 -1.45
N ASN A 25 10.19 -2.48 -0.42
CA ASN A 25 11.45 -3.21 -0.55
C ASN A 25 11.28 -4.51 -1.34
N LEU A 26 10.10 -5.15 -1.24
CA LEU A 26 9.80 -6.38 -1.96
C LEU A 26 8.29 -6.58 -2.18
N ILE A 27 7.93 -6.98 -3.39
CA ILE A 27 6.57 -7.39 -3.76
C ILE A 27 6.64 -8.80 -4.36
N VAL A 28 5.84 -9.71 -3.82
CA VAL A 28 5.67 -11.08 -4.34
C VAL A 28 4.34 -11.15 -5.08
N VAL A 29 4.36 -11.60 -6.34
CA VAL A 29 3.14 -11.82 -7.13
C VAL A 29 3.01 -13.32 -7.37
N GLY A 30 1.96 -13.92 -6.81
CA GLY A 30 1.68 -15.35 -6.95
C GLY A 30 1.28 -16.00 -5.62
N SER A 31 0.15 -16.71 -5.63
CA SER A 31 -0.46 -17.43 -4.51
C SER A 31 -0.01 -18.89 -4.38
N GLY A 32 1.04 -19.28 -5.09
CA GLY A 32 1.58 -20.64 -5.08
C GLY A 32 2.59 -20.90 -3.95
N PRO A 33 3.02 -22.16 -3.77
CA PRO A 33 4.04 -22.51 -2.79
C PRO A 33 5.36 -21.76 -3.02
N ALA A 34 5.70 -21.43 -4.27
CA ALA A 34 6.86 -20.61 -4.59
C ALA A 34 6.73 -19.17 -4.06
N GLY A 35 5.56 -18.55 -4.23
CA GLY A 35 5.28 -17.19 -3.76
C GLY A 35 5.28 -17.09 -2.23
N TYR A 36 4.57 -18.00 -1.54
CA TYR A 36 4.57 -18.02 -0.08
C TYR A 36 5.95 -18.33 0.50
N THR A 37 6.72 -19.22 -0.13
CA THR A 37 8.10 -19.48 0.31
C THR A 37 8.94 -18.21 0.20
N ALA A 38 8.90 -17.52 -0.94
CA ALA A 38 9.62 -16.26 -1.12
C ALA A 38 9.20 -15.21 -0.07
N ALA A 39 7.90 -15.06 0.19
CA ALA A 39 7.37 -14.14 1.18
C ALA A 39 7.84 -14.45 2.60
N VAL A 40 7.82 -15.72 3.02
CA VAL A 40 8.27 -16.13 4.36
C VAL A 40 9.75 -15.85 4.56
N TYR A 41 10.60 -16.13 3.57
CA TYR A 41 12.03 -15.84 3.69
C TYR A 41 12.32 -14.34 3.63
N ALA A 42 11.59 -13.57 2.81
CA ALA A 42 11.71 -12.12 2.79
C ALA A 42 11.25 -11.46 4.10
N ALA A 43 10.18 -11.98 4.72
CA ALA A 43 9.73 -11.52 6.03
C ALA A 43 10.76 -11.82 7.13
N ARG A 44 11.42 -12.99 7.09
CA ARG A 44 12.53 -13.34 7.99
C ARG A 44 13.75 -12.43 7.81
N ALA A 45 13.93 -11.87 6.61
CA ALA A 45 14.95 -10.87 6.32
C ALA A 45 14.50 -9.43 6.66
N GLN A 46 13.37 -9.25 7.36
CA GLN A 46 12.84 -7.95 7.77
C GLN A 46 12.48 -7.02 6.60
N LEU A 47 12.15 -7.55 5.42
CA LEU A 47 11.88 -6.78 4.21
C LEU A 47 10.41 -6.33 4.05
N GLU A 48 9.55 -6.65 5.00
CA GLU A 48 8.11 -6.30 4.99
C GLU A 48 7.43 -6.60 3.63
N PRO A 49 7.50 -7.85 3.15
CA PRO A 49 7.05 -8.18 1.79
C PRO A 49 5.54 -8.01 1.66
N LEU A 50 5.10 -7.40 0.55
CA LEU A 50 3.70 -7.43 0.16
C LEU A 50 3.46 -8.59 -0.81
N VAL A 51 2.48 -9.45 -0.51
CA VAL A 51 2.10 -10.57 -1.37
C VAL A 51 0.78 -10.24 -2.08
N PHE A 52 0.76 -10.35 -3.40
CA PHE A 52 -0.44 -10.33 -4.21
C PHE A 52 -0.81 -11.75 -4.61
N GLU A 53 -1.98 -12.18 -4.14
CA GLU A 53 -2.56 -13.47 -4.48
C GLU A 53 -3.33 -13.38 -5.80
N GLY A 54 -3.23 -14.42 -6.63
CA GLY A 54 -4.11 -14.56 -7.80
C GLY A 54 -5.52 -14.97 -7.36
N THR A 55 -6.46 -15.04 -8.31
CA THR A 55 -7.86 -15.44 -8.04
C THR A 55 -8.03 -16.84 -7.44
N GLN A 56 -6.99 -17.68 -7.48
CA GLN A 56 -6.99 -19.04 -6.96
C GLN A 56 -5.76 -19.27 -6.07
N PHE A 57 -5.98 -19.84 -4.89
CA PHE A 57 -4.90 -20.24 -3.98
C PHE A 57 -4.11 -21.43 -4.55
N GLY A 58 -2.79 -21.44 -4.33
CA GLY A 58 -1.93 -22.59 -4.65
C GLY A 58 -1.25 -22.54 -6.01
N GLY A 59 -1.55 -21.56 -6.86
CA GLY A 59 -0.88 -21.41 -8.17
C GLY A 59 -1.08 -22.59 -9.13
N ALA A 60 -2.06 -23.46 -8.86
CA ALA A 60 -2.40 -24.59 -9.71
C ALA A 60 -3.21 -24.09 -10.90
N LEU A 61 -2.59 -24.15 -12.09
CA LEU A 61 -3.25 -24.07 -13.40
C LEU A 61 -3.69 -25.47 -13.84
#